data_AF-A0A328WQU5-F1
#
_entry.id   AF-A0A328WQU5-F1
#
_cell.length_a   1.000
_cell.length_b   1.000
_cell.length_c   1.000
_cell.angle_alpha   90.00
_cell.angle_beta   90.00
_cell.angle_gamma   90.00
#
_symmetry.space_group_name_H-M   'P 1'
#
loop_
_entity.id
_entity.type
_entity.pdbx_description
1 polymer ?
#
loop_
_entity_poly.entity_id
_entity_poly.type
_entity_poly.pdbx_seq_one_letter_code
_entity_poly.pdbx_strand_id
1 'polypeptide(L)'
;MKISITALVLFFNSIFFGQSAFNVMPKEAEKIIFEYERKSNIEVTENGIYADSIVLKIEFPFYKTESKSHPKDSSLVTRFIKLAEFSKDDKEKLGSIIYHSNEITKGEYLEKKNKAKYEVARNHPETKKAFKILNLIYPGSFHYKYEVNYKKGLKEVSYPLTNYVHSFKDVEISIDYIDSLSGTFEVLINNKILLHNSIQLNENLNRYVTFDIFASTKFGVEKTVSIYETIKLTAVTYK
;
A
#
# COMPACT_ATOMS: atom_id res chain seq x y z
N MET A 1 20.31 30.21 44.54
CA MET A 1 20.43 29.25 43.42
C MET A 1 19.12 29.27 42.64
N LYS A 2 19.05 30.05 41.56
CA LYS A 2 17.83 30.20 40.75
C LYS A 2 17.79 29.05 39.76
N ILE A 3 16.99 28.02 40.04
CA ILE A 3 16.70 26.99 39.06
C ILE A 3 15.81 27.66 38.01
N SER A 4 16.39 27.91 36.83
CA SER A 4 15.70 28.54 35.71
C SER A 4 14.44 27.76 35.35
N ILE A 5 13.28 28.42 35.46
CA ILE A 5 11.96 27.94 35.02
C ILE A 5 11.97 27.46 33.56
N THR A 6 12.95 27.90 32.77
CA THR A 6 13.21 27.49 31.39
C THR A 6 13.50 25.99 31.22
N ALA A 7 14.08 25.32 32.21
CA ALA A 7 14.35 23.88 32.13
C ALA A 7 13.08 23.03 32.30
N LEU A 8 12.04 23.55 32.97
CA LEU A 8 10.79 22.85 33.17
C LEU A 8 9.90 22.87 31.91
N VAL A 9 9.99 23.94 31.10
CA VAL A 9 9.19 24.09 29.85
C VAL A 9 9.71 23.19 28.72
N LEU A 10 11.00 22.85 28.73
CA LEU A 10 11.57 21.91 27.75
C LEU A 10 11.22 20.45 28.06
N PHE A 11 10.95 20.10 29.32
CA PHE A 11 10.56 18.74 29.71
C PHE A 11 9.09 18.41 29.38
N PHE A 12 8.21 19.42 29.31
CA PHE A 12 6.80 19.22 28.94
C PHE A 12 6.57 19.07 27.43
N ASN A 13 7.49 19.56 26.59
CA ASN A 13 7.41 19.38 25.13
C ASN A 13 7.90 18.02 24.64
N SER A 14 8.69 17.28 25.45
CA SER A 14 9.14 15.93 25.10
C SER A 14 8.11 14.82 25.36
N ILE A 15 6.97 15.12 25.99
CA ILE A 15 5.94 14.11 26.32
C ILE A 15 4.88 13.98 25.22
N PHE A 16 4.88 14.87 24.20
CA PHE A 16 3.89 14.86 23.12
C PHE A 16 4.33 14.17 21.81
N PHE A 17 5.55 13.64 21.74
CA PHE A 17 6.03 12.95 20.53
C PHE A 17 5.88 11.44 20.65
N GLY A 18 4.72 10.95 20.19
CA GLY A 18 4.46 9.52 20.05
C GLY A 18 2.99 9.10 20.08
N GLN A 19 2.02 10.00 19.95
CA GLN A 19 0.63 9.54 19.75
C GLN A 19 0.56 8.81 18.41
N SER A 20 0.38 7.48 18.50
CA SER A 20 -0.01 6.66 17.35
C SER A 20 -1.21 7.32 16.66
N ALA A 21 -1.14 7.43 15.33
CA ALA A 21 -2.24 7.97 14.54
C ALA A 21 -3.55 7.16 14.68
N PHE A 22 -3.45 5.95 15.24
CA PHE A 22 -4.57 5.04 15.46
C PHE A 22 -4.73 4.73 16.95
N ASN A 23 -5.98 4.77 17.40
CA ASN A 23 -6.38 4.40 18.76
C ASN A 23 -6.57 2.89 18.89
N VAL A 24 -6.36 2.37 20.09
CA VAL A 24 -6.68 0.98 20.45
C VAL A 24 -8.17 0.73 20.28
N MET A 25 -8.54 -0.44 19.76
CA MET A 25 -9.93 -0.88 19.64
C MET A 25 -10.61 -0.91 21.03
N PRO A 26 -11.74 -0.20 21.22
CA PRO A 26 -12.55 -0.30 22.43
C PRO A 26 -13.07 -1.72 22.64
N LYS A 27 -13.25 -2.15 23.89
CA LYS A 27 -13.69 -3.53 24.22
C LYS A 27 -15.10 -3.85 23.73
N GLU A 28 -15.94 -2.83 23.58
CA GLU A 28 -17.35 -2.97 23.21
C GLU A 28 -17.59 -2.91 21.69
N ALA A 29 -16.55 -2.60 20.89
CA ALA A 29 -16.69 -2.47 19.45
C ALA A 29 -16.97 -3.85 18.82
N GLU A 30 -18.05 -3.96 18.05
CA GLU A 30 -18.43 -5.22 17.39
C GLU A 30 -17.86 -5.33 15.98
N LYS A 31 -17.42 -4.20 15.41
CA LYS A 31 -16.83 -4.15 14.08
C LYS A 31 -15.75 -3.08 13.93
N ILE A 32 -14.85 -3.35 13.00
CA ILE A 32 -13.76 -2.45 12.60
C ILE A 32 -13.97 -2.08 11.13
N ILE A 33 -13.99 -0.79 10.83
CA ILE A 33 -14.01 -0.27 9.46
C ILE A 33 -12.65 0.38 9.21
N PHE A 34 -12.01 0.04 8.10
CA PHE A 34 -10.70 0.57 7.77
C PHE A 34 -10.55 0.82 6.27
N GLU A 35 -9.62 1.71 5.91
CA GLU A 35 -9.34 2.05 4.52
C GLU A 35 -7.84 2.04 4.26
N TYR A 36 -7.44 1.38 3.17
CA TYR A 36 -6.09 1.41 2.62
C TYR A 36 -6.08 2.14 1.28
N GLU A 37 -5.02 2.90 1.08
CA GLU A 37 -4.67 3.50 -0.19
C GLU A 37 -3.40 2.83 -0.73
N ARG A 38 -3.50 2.25 -1.91
CA ARG A 38 -2.39 1.67 -2.67
C ARG A 38 -2.00 2.65 -3.77
N LYS A 39 -0.72 3.02 -3.85
CA LYS A 39 -0.17 3.90 -4.87
C LYS A 39 1.07 3.32 -5.51
N SER A 40 1.19 3.49 -6.82
CA SER A 40 2.42 3.35 -7.57
C SER A 40 3.54 4.22 -6.98
N ASN A 41 4.73 3.64 -6.85
CA ASN A 41 5.97 4.35 -6.55
C ASN A 41 6.62 4.94 -7.83
N ILE A 42 6.06 4.65 -9.01
CA ILE A 42 6.39 5.34 -10.26
C ILE A 42 5.59 6.64 -10.33
N GLU A 43 6.28 7.78 -10.35
CA GLU A 43 5.69 9.09 -10.54
C GLU A 43 5.75 9.50 -12.02
N VAL A 44 4.61 9.88 -12.58
CA VAL A 44 4.49 10.35 -13.97
C VAL A 44 4.33 11.87 -14.00
N THR A 45 5.21 12.53 -14.73
CA THR A 45 5.19 13.99 -14.95
C THR A 45 5.21 14.31 -16.43
N GLU A 46 4.87 15.55 -16.80
CA GLU A 46 4.94 16.03 -18.19
C GLU A 46 6.33 15.83 -18.82
N ASN A 47 7.40 15.85 -18.00
CA ASN A 47 8.77 15.72 -18.49
C ASN A 47 9.23 14.26 -18.63
N GLY A 48 8.63 13.33 -17.88
CA GLY A 48 9.17 12.00 -17.71
C GLY A 48 8.67 11.26 -16.49
N ILE A 49 9.20 10.06 -16.29
CA ILE A 49 8.89 9.20 -15.16
C ILE A 49 10.03 9.17 -14.16
N TYR A 50 9.68 9.04 -12.87
CA TYR A 50 10.62 8.85 -11.77
C TYR A 50 10.28 7.55 -11.05
N ALA A 51 11.27 6.67 -10.86
CA ALA A 51 11.06 5.40 -10.15
C ALA A 51 12.38 4.83 -9.60
N ASP A 52 12.27 3.71 -8.89
CA ASP A 52 13.42 2.89 -8.52
C ASP A 52 14.16 2.36 -9.76
N SER A 53 15.48 2.29 -9.68
CA SER A 53 16.33 1.79 -10.77
C SER A 53 16.01 0.37 -11.22
N ILE A 54 15.61 -0.50 -10.28
CA ILE A 54 15.28 -1.90 -10.54
C ILE A 54 13.97 -1.96 -11.35
N VAL A 55 12.96 -1.17 -10.97
CA VAL A 55 11.69 -1.09 -11.71
C VAL A 55 11.94 -0.65 -13.15
N LEU A 56 12.72 0.41 -13.36
CA LEU A 56 13.00 0.88 -14.72
C LEU A 56 13.78 -0.14 -15.53
N LYS A 57 14.72 -0.86 -14.92
CA LYS A 57 15.47 -1.92 -15.60
C LYS A 57 14.60 -3.11 -15.98
N ILE A 58 13.60 -3.46 -15.17
CA ILE A 58 12.67 -4.56 -15.47
C ILE A 58 11.67 -4.12 -16.55
N GLU A 59 11.06 -2.95 -16.38
CA GLU A 59 9.94 -2.53 -17.22
C GLU A 59 10.35 -1.83 -18.51
N PHE A 60 11.46 -1.10 -18.50
CA PHE A 60 11.94 -0.25 -19.59
C PHE A 60 13.46 -0.46 -19.84
N PRO A 61 13.92 -1.71 -20.07
CA PRO A 61 15.36 -2.07 -20.05
C PRO A 61 16.23 -1.35 -21.09
N PHE A 62 15.63 -0.84 -22.16
CA PHE A 62 16.35 -0.23 -23.29
C PHE A 62 16.51 1.29 -23.17
N TYR A 63 15.95 1.89 -22.12
CA TYR A 63 16.01 3.33 -21.90
C TYR A 63 17.22 3.69 -21.05
N LYS A 64 17.90 4.79 -21.41
CA LYS A 64 18.93 5.38 -20.55
C LYS A 64 18.26 6.10 -19.39
N THR A 65 18.80 5.93 -18.19
CA THR A 65 18.28 6.58 -16.99
C THR A 65 19.23 7.67 -16.50
N GLU A 66 18.65 8.77 -16.03
CA GLU A 66 19.36 9.86 -15.35
C GLU A 66 19.07 9.79 -13.84
N SER A 67 20.02 10.12 -12.97
CA SER A 67 19.71 10.34 -11.55
C SER A 67 19.08 11.71 -11.36
N LYS A 68 17.93 11.78 -10.67
CA LYS A 68 17.27 13.05 -10.33
C LYS A 68 16.68 13.00 -8.93
N SER A 69 16.50 14.16 -8.31
CA SER A 69 15.69 14.27 -7.10
C SER A 69 14.23 13.95 -7.41
N HIS A 70 13.56 13.25 -6.49
CA HIS A 70 12.16 12.91 -6.63
C HIS A 70 11.29 14.18 -6.59
N PRO A 71 10.29 14.33 -7.47
CA PRO A 71 9.53 15.56 -7.61
C PRO A 71 8.66 15.93 -6.40
N LYS A 72 8.33 14.96 -5.54
CA LYS A 72 7.55 15.18 -4.31
C LYS A 72 8.41 15.19 -3.04
N ASP A 73 9.68 14.78 -3.13
CA ASP A 73 10.59 14.68 -1.99
C ASP A 73 12.03 14.88 -2.47
N SER A 74 12.58 16.08 -2.26
CA SER A 74 13.92 16.43 -2.75
C SER A 74 15.05 15.66 -2.05
N SER A 75 14.77 14.99 -0.92
CA SER A 75 15.74 14.16 -0.20
C SER A 75 15.94 12.79 -0.85
N LEU A 76 14.99 12.34 -1.67
CA LEU A 76 15.05 11.07 -2.37
C LEU A 76 15.69 11.24 -3.75
N VAL A 77 16.70 10.44 -4.04
CA VAL A 77 17.28 10.32 -5.38
C VAL A 77 16.66 9.13 -6.09
N THR A 78 16.03 9.37 -7.23
CA THR A 78 15.41 8.35 -8.09
C THR A 78 16.04 8.32 -9.47
N ARG A 79 15.63 7.34 -10.28
CA ARG A 79 15.99 7.28 -11.69
C ARG A 79 14.89 7.90 -12.53
N PHE A 80 15.31 8.58 -13.58
CA PHE A 80 14.45 9.34 -14.48
C PHE A 80 14.63 8.91 -15.93
N ILE A 81 13.52 8.83 -16.66
CA ILE A 81 13.50 8.68 -18.13
C ILE A 81 12.55 9.73 -18.71
N LYS A 82 12.98 10.39 -19.79
CA LYS A 82 12.18 11.41 -20.47
C LYS A 82 10.97 10.79 -21.16
N LEU A 83 9.80 11.39 -20.98
CA LEU A 83 8.56 10.87 -21.58
C LEU A 83 8.57 10.98 -23.12
N ALA A 84 9.31 11.95 -23.67
CA ALA A 84 9.48 12.13 -25.10
C ALA A 84 10.20 10.96 -25.79
N GLU A 85 10.95 10.16 -25.03
CA GLU A 85 11.64 8.97 -25.56
C GLU A 85 10.69 7.78 -25.70
N PHE A 86 9.56 7.77 -24.98
CA PHE A 86 8.65 6.63 -24.92
C PHE A 86 7.88 6.44 -26.23
N SER A 87 7.90 5.21 -26.74
CA SER A 87 6.98 4.78 -27.79
C SER A 87 5.52 4.79 -27.29
N LYS A 88 4.57 4.64 -28.22
CA LYS A 88 3.15 4.51 -27.86
C LYS A 88 2.92 3.28 -26.96
N ASP A 89 3.52 2.15 -27.31
CA ASP A 89 3.37 0.89 -26.59
C ASP A 89 3.97 0.99 -25.17
N ASP A 90 5.09 1.69 -25.01
CA ASP A 90 5.68 1.93 -23.68
C ASP A 90 4.77 2.81 -22.80
N LYS A 91 4.10 3.81 -23.40
CA LYS A 91 3.12 4.62 -22.68
C LYS A 91 1.91 3.78 -22.27
N GLU A 92 1.39 2.94 -23.16
CA GLU A 92 0.29 2.02 -22.85
C GLU A 92 0.66 1.05 -21.72
N LYS A 93 1.88 0.48 -21.78
CA LYS A 93 2.43 -0.36 -20.72
C LYS A 93 2.51 0.39 -19.39
N LEU A 94 3.09 1.59 -19.39
CA LEU A 94 3.17 2.44 -18.19
C LEU A 94 1.77 2.76 -17.64
N GLY A 95 0.83 3.13 -18.51
CA GLY A 95 -0.56 3.40 -18.13
C GLY A 95 -1.22 2.18 -17.48
N SER A 96 -0.96 0.98 -18.00
CA SER A 96 -1.41 -0.28 -17.40
C SER A 96 -0.83 -0.48 -15.99
N ILE A 97 0.49 -0.32 -15.82
CA ILE A 97 1.15 -0.44 -14.50
C ILE A 97 0.52 0.52 -13.48
N ILE A 98 0.38 1.80 -13.83
CA ILE A 98 -0.23 2.81 -12.93
C ILE A 98 -1.69 2.47 -12.62
N TYR A 99 -2.45 2.00 -13.61
CA TYR A 99 -3.87 1.63 -13.43
C TYR A 99 -4.04 0.46 -12.45
N HIS A 100 -3.16 -0.53 -12.50
CA HIS A 100 -3.20 -1.71 -11.62
C HIS A 100 -2.56 -1.49 -10.25
N SER A 101 -1.75 -0.44 -10.08
CA SER A 101 -1.06 -0.14 -8.82
C SER A 101 -1.75 0.93 -7.97
N ASN A 102 -2.82 1.56 -8.47
CA ASN A 102 -3.51 2.64 -7.77
C ASN A 102 -4.93 2.23 -7.39
N GLU A 103 -5.14 1.89 -6.11
CA GLU A 103 -6.39 1.32 -5.61
C GLU A 103 -6.75 1.91 -4.24
N ILE A 104 -8.05 1.97 -3.95
CA ILE A 104 -8.57 2.18 -2.60
C ILE A 104 -9.25 0.89 -2.17
N THR A 105 -8.91 0.40 -0.98
CA THR A 105 -9.50 -0.79 -0.37
C THR A 105 -10.20 -0.41 0.91
N LYS A 106 -11.52 -0.62 0.97
CA LYS A 106 -12.32 -0.46 2.19
C LYS A 106 -12.57 -1.82 2.80
N GLY A 107 -12.19 -2.00 4.06
CA GLY A 107 -12.39 -3.22 4.82
C GLY A 107 -13.41 -3.03 5.95
N GLU A 108 -14.20 -4.07 6.20
CA GLU A 108 -15.04 -4.22 7.38
C GLU A 108 -14.78 -5.58 8.02
N TYR A 109 -14.23 -5.59 9.24
CA TYR A 109 -14.10 -6.80 10.05
C TYR A 109 -15.24 -6.90 11.07
N LEU A 110 -15.92 -8.05 11.08
CA LEU A 110 -17.04 -8.36 11.97
C LEU A 110 -16.60 -9.37 13.02
N GLU A 111 -16.45 -8.94 14.28
CA GLU A 111 -15.83 -9.75 15.33
C GLU A 111 -16.61 -11.03 15.62
N LYS A 112 -17.93 -10.92 15.85
CA LYS A 112 -18.81 -12.07 16.13
C LYS A 112 -18.79 -13.13 15.03
N LYS A 113 -18.54 -12.72 13.78
CA LYS A 113 -18.53 -13.62 12.61
C LYS A 113 -17.13 -14.11 12.26
N ASN A 114 -16.09 -13.53 12.87
CA ASN A 114 -14.67 -13.76 12.55
C ASN A 114 -14.42 -13.71 11.03
N LYS A 115 -14.86 -12.60 10.41
CA LYS A 115 -14.92 -12.45 8.96
C LYS A 115 -14.70 -11.00 8.57
N ALA A 116 -13.90 -10.78 7.53
CA ALA A 116 -13.69 -9.47 6.93
C ALA A 116 -14.27 -9.41 5.51
N LYS A 117 -14.83 -8.26 5.15
CA LYS A 117 -15.32 -7.95 3.81
C LYS A 117 -14.55 -6.77 3.26
N TYR A 118 -14.25 -6.81 1.97
CA TYR A 118 -13.43 -5.83 1.32
C TYR A 118 -14.08 -5.37 0.02
N GLU A 119 -14.02 -4.07 -0.21
CA GLU A 119 -14.40 -3.45 -1.47
C GLU A 119 -13.20 -2.70 -2.03
N VAL A 120 -12.79 -3.04 -3.25
CA VAL A 120 -11.62 -2.45 -3.90
C VAL A 120 -12.06 -1.66 -5.12
N ALA A 121 -11.52 -0.46 -5.28
CA ALA A 121 -11.82 0.44 -6.38
C ALA A 121 -10.54 0.97 -7.05
N ARG A 122 -10.46 0.82 -8.37
CA ARG A 122 -9.50 1.49 -9.26
C ARG A 122 -10.15 2.73 -9.86
N ASN A 123 -10.04 3.84 -9.16
CA ASN A 123 -10.57 5.13 -9.60
C ASN A 123 -9.80 6.30 -8.98
N HIS A 124 -8.48 6.14 -8.84
CA HIS A 124 -7.66 7.11 -8.14
C HIS A 124 -7.43 8.38 -9.00
N PRO A 125 -7.53 9.60 -8.45
CA PRO A 125 -7.30 10.84 -9.20
C PRO A 125 -5.91 10.92 -9.87
N GLU A 126 -4.87 10.41 -9.20
CA GLU A 126 -3.51 10.38 -9.76
C GLU A 126 -3.42 9.48 -11.00
N THR A 127 -4.20 8.40 -11.08
CA THR A 127 -4.27 7.56 -12.28
C THR A 127 -4.84 8.34 -13.46
N LYS A 128 -5.95 9.07 -13.27
CA LYS A 128 -6.54 9.89 -14.34
C LYS A 128 -5.57 10.97 -14.82
N LYS A 129 -4.84 11.59 -13.89
CA LYS A 129 -3.79 12.55 -14.20
C LYS A 129 -2.67 11.92 -15.04
N ALA A 130 -2.18 10.74 -14.65
CA ALA A 130 -1.15 10.03 -15.41
C ALA A 130 -1.62 9.70 -16.84
N PHE A 131 -2.84 9.19 -17.02
CA PHE A 131 -3.39 8.90 -18.36
C PHE A 131 -3.46 10.16 -19.24
N LYS A 132 -3.82 11.31 -18.67
CA LYS A 132 -3.79 12.59 -19.38
C LYS A 132 -2.37 12.95 -19.85
N ILE A 133 -1.37 12.84 -18.96
CA ILE A 133 0.04 13.10 -19.27
C ILE A 133 0.56 12.17 -20.38
N LEU A 134 0.17 10.89 -20.32
CA LEU A 134 0.57 9.87 -21.29
C LEU A 134 -0.19 9.97 -22.63
N ASN A 135 -1.17 10.87 -22.73
CA ASN A 135 -2.08 11.00 -23.87
C ASN A 135 -2.80 9.67 -24.19
N LEU A 136 -3.33 9.01 -23.15
CA LEU A 136 -4.05 7.75 -23.24
C LEU A 136 -5.52 7.91 -22.85
N ILE A 137 -6.35 7.04 -23.40
CA ILE A 137 -7.76 6.94 -23.00
C ILE A 137 -7.83 6.20 -21.66
N TYR A 138 -8.45 6.84 -20.66
CA TYR A 138 -8.68 6.21 -19.36
C TYR A 138 -9.69 5.06 -19.48
N PRO A 139 -9.37 3.84 -19.03
CA PRO A 139 -10.21 2.66 -19.22
C PRO A 139 -11.52 2.66 -18.41
N GLY A 140 -11.69 3.62 -17.50
CA GLY A 140 -12.85 3.71 -16.61
C GLY A 140 -12.56 3.18 -15.21
N SER A 141 -13.57 3.19 -14.35
CA SER A 141 -13.46 2.70 -12.98
C SER A 141 -13.67 1.19 -12.93
N PHE A 142 -12.83 0.48 -12.18
CA PHE A 142 -12.99 -0.95 -11.93
C PHE A 142 -13.23 -1.22 -10.44
N HIS A 143 -14.11 -2.17 -10.15
CA HIS A 143 -14.48 -2.54 -8.79
C HIS A 143 -14.53 -4.05 -8.64
N TYR A 144 -14.08 -4.54 -7.50
CA TYR A 144 -14.22 -5.93 -7.11
C TYR A 144 -14.35 -6.02 -5.59
N LYS A 145 -14.82 -7.17 -5.10
CA LYS A 145 -14.96 -7.43 -3.68
C LYS A 145 -14.22 -8.70 -3.32
N TYR A 146 -13.78 -8.80 -2.09
CA TYR A 146 -13.36 -10.08 -1.55
C TYR A 146 -13.74 -10.20 -0.09
N GLU A 147 -13.76 -11.44 0.39
CA GLU A 147 -14.15 -11.79 1.72
C GLU A 147 -13.16 -12.77 2.31
N VAL A 148 -12.79 -12.55 3.58
CA VAL A 148 -11.89 -13.42 4.32
C VAL A 148 -12.66 -14.03 5.48
N ASN A 149 -12.84 -15.34 5.44
CA ASN A 149 -13.48 -16.10 6.51
C ASN A 149 -12.40 -16.79 7.36
N TYR A 150 -11.96 -16.13 8.43
CA TYR A 150 -10.90 -16.61 9.30
C TYR A 150 -11.29 -17.89 10.05
N LYS A 151 -12.58 -18.10 10.32
CA LYS A 151 -13.07 -19.36 10.93
C LYS A 151 -12.92 -20.56 9.99
N LYS A 152 -13.12 -20.36 8.69
CA LYS A 152 -13.01 -21.41 7.66
C LYS A 152 -11.64 -21.49 6.99
N GLY A 153 -10.80 -20.47 7.15
CA GLY A 153 -9.51 -20.38 6.44
C GLY A 153 -9.68 -20.21 4.93
N LEU A 154 -10.64 -19.39 4.50
CA LEU A 154 -10.98 -19.18 3.07
C LEU A 154 -10.96 -17.70 2.69
N LYS A 155 -10.49 -17.40 1.48
CA LYS A 155 -10.60 -16.10 0.79
C LYS A 155 -11.47 -16.27 -0.45
N GLU A 156 -12.57 -15.55 -0.52
CA GLU A 156 -13.47 -15.54 -1.67
C GLU A 156 -13.32 -14.21 -2.40
N VAL A 157 -12.94 -14.23 -3.68
CA VAL A 157 -12.73 -13.03 -4.49
C VAL A 157 -13.80 -12.99 -5.59
N SER A 158 -14.53 -11.89 -5.66
CA SER A 158 -15.61 -11.67 -6.62
C SER A 158 -15.28 -10.51 -7.55
N TYR A 159 -14.95 -10.85 -8.79
CA TYR A 159 -14.82 -9.92 -9.90
C TYR A 159 -16.15 -9.80 -10.66
N PRO A 160 -16.35 -8.77 -11.51
CA PRO A 160 -17.60 -8.58 -12.24
C PRO A 160 -18.08 -9.78 -13.06
N LEU A 161 -17.16 -10.62 -13.55
CA LEU A 161 -17.47 -11.75 -14.44
C LEU A 161 -17.04 -13.12 -13.90
N THR A 162 -16.39 -13.19 -12.75
CA THR A 162 -15.83 -14.45 -12.24
C THR A 162 -15.63 -14.41 -10.73
N ASN A 163 -15.63 -15.58 -10.10
CA ASN A 163 -15.40 -15.75 -8.67
C ASN A 163 -14.32 -16.80 -8.44
N TYR A 164 -13.46 -16.56 -7.47
CA TYR A 164 -12.41 -17.49 -7.05
C TYR A 164 -12.50 -17.73 -5.55
N VAL A 165 -12.19 -18.95 -5.13
CA VAL A 165 -12.09 -19.32 -3.72
C VAL A 165 -10.72 -19.91 -3.49
N HIS A 166 -10.01 -19.38 -2.50
CA HIS A 166 -8.67 -19.80 -2.14
C HIS A 166 -8.64 -20.25 -0.68
N SER A 167 -7.88 -21.31 -0.39
CA SER A 167 -7.57 -21.67 0.99
C SER A 167 -6.44 -20.77 1.50
N PHE A 168 -6.36 -20.52 2.80
CA PHE A 168 -5.28 -19.71 3.38
C PHE A 168 -3.90 -20.27 3.04
N LYS A 169 -3.73 -21.60 2.97
CA LYS A 169 -2.46 -22.24 2.61
C LYS A 169 -1.93 -21.81 1.24
N ASP A 170 -2.80 -21.37 0.35
CA ASP A 170 -2.44 -20.99 -1.02
C ASP A 170 -2.13 -19.49 -1.15
N VAL A 171 -2.58 -18.66 -0.19
CA VAL A 171 -2.58 -17.18 -0.35
C VAL A 171 -2.09 -16.43 0.89
N GLU A 172 -1.80 -17.10 2.00
CA GLU A 172 -1.28 -16.44 3.19
C GLU A 172 0.15 -15.96 2.97
N ILE A 173 0.42 -14.76 3.45
CA ILE A 173 1.71 -14.10 3.32
C ILE A 173 2.45 -14.25 4.64
N SER A 174 3.59 -14.93 4.59
CA SER A 174 4.49 -15.04 5.75
C SER A 174 5.33 -13.78 5.89
N ILE A 175 5.55 -13.35 7.13
CA ILE A 175 6.39 -12.20 7.47
C ILE A 175 7.67 -12.70 8.15
N ASP A 176 8.80 -12.28 7.60
CA ASP A 176 10.11 -12.39 8.23
C ASP A 176 10.31 -11.15 9.11
N TYR A 177 10.13 -11.32 10.41
CA TYR A 177 10.19 -10.21 11.37
C TYR A 177 11.64 -9.72 11.57
N ILE A 178 11.81 -8.41 11.47
CA ILE A 178 13.05 -7.70 11.84
C ILE A 178 12.94 -7.27 13.31
N ASP A 179 11.77 -6.78 13.72
CA ASP A 179 11.43 -6.47 15.11
C ASP A 179 9.93 -6.74 15.38
N SER A 180 9.38 -6.27 16.51
CA SER A 180 7.98 -6.51 16.87
C SER A 180 6.94 -5.79 16.00
N LEU A 181 7.35 -4.72 15.32
CA LEU A 181 6.49 -3.84 14.52
C LEU A 181 6.95 -3.73 13.05
N SER A 182 8.06 -4.36 12.67
CA SER A 182 8.57 -4.33 11.30
C SER A 182 9.07 -5.69 10.83
N GLY A 183 9.01 -5.88 9.52
CA GLY A 183 9.52 -7.08 8.88
C GLY A 183 9.55 -6.95 7.37
N THR A 184 9.79 -8.07 6.71
CA THR A 184 9.71 -8.20 5.26
C THR A 184 8.81 -9.36 4.86
N PHE A 185 8.26 -9.31 3.66
CA PHE A 185 7.55 -10.43 3.07
C PHE A 185 7.77 -10.47 1.57
N GLU A 186 7.62 -11.65 0.99
CA GLU A 186 7.85 -11.87 -0.42
C GLU A 186 6.55 -12.04 -1.18
N VAL A 187 6.51 -11.50 -2.40
CA VAL A 187 5.41 -11.73 -3.35
C VAL A 187 5.99 -12.17 -4.68
N LEU A 188 5.48 -13.27 -5.21
CA LEU A 188 5.79 -13.75 -6.55
C LEU A 188 4.89 -13.07 -7.57
N ILE A 189 5.48 -12.27 -8.46
CA ILE A 189 4.80 -11.74 -9.64
C ILE A 189 5.01 -12.71 -10.81
N ASN A 190 3.89 -13.15 -11.41
CA ASN A 190 3.86 -14.01 -12.59
C ASN A 190 4.71 -15.30 -12.48
N ASN A 191 4.83 -15.85 -11.26
CA ASN A 191 5.68 -17.01 -10.94
C ASN A 191 7.15 -16.85 -11.37
N LYS A 192 7.64 -15.62 -11.52
CA LYS A 192 8.97 -15.33 -12.08
C LYS A 192 9.78 -14.34 -11.27
N ILE A 193 9.13 -13.31 -10.71
CA ILE A 193 9.84 -12.24 -10.01
C ILE A 193 9.43 -12.28 -8.55
N LEU A 194 10.40 -12.56 -7.69
CA LEU A 194 10.25 -12.48 -6.24
C LEU A 194 10.51 -11.03 -5.82
N LEU A 195 9.49 -10.36 -5.32
CA LEU A 195 9.62 -9.02 -4.76
C LEU A 195 9.73 -9.09 -3.26
N HIS A 196 10.75 -8.46 -2.71
CA HIS A 196 10.89 -8.23 -1.28
C HIS A 196 10.17 -6.92 -0.93
N ASN A 197 9.25 -7.02 0.01
CA ASN A 197 8.42 -5.91 0.47
C ASN A 197 8.71 -5.69 1.95
N SER A 198 8.81 -4.43 2.35
CA SER A 198 8.80 -4.09 3.77
C SER A 198 7.37 -4.01 4.29
N ILE A 199 7.17 -4.36 5.55
CA ILE A 199 5.91 -4.24 6.27
C ILE A 199 6.12 -3.54 7.60
N GLN A 200 5.20 -2.65 7.93
CA GLN A 200 5.12 -1.94 9.19
C GLN A 200 3.76 -2.22 9.84
N LEU A 201 3.80 -2.64 11.09
CA LEU A 201 2.66 -2.94 11.94
C LEU A 201 2.47 -1.84 12.98
N ASN A 202 1.27 -1.76 13.55
CA ASN A 202 0.96 -0.83 14.63
C ASN A 202 0.29 -1.55 15.79
N GLU A 203 0.90 -1.46 16.97
CA GLU A 203 0.44 -2.16 18.19
C GLU A 203 -0.97 -1.78 18.64
N ASN A 204 -1.46 -0.60 18.24
CA ASN A 204 -2.81 -0.14 18.56
C ASN A 204 -3.87 -0.68 17.59
N LEU A 205 -3.46 -1.34 16.51
CA LEU A 205 -4.37 -1.93 15.53
C LEU A 205 -4.61 -3.40 15.80
N ASN A 206 -5.88 -3.80 15.69
CA ASN A 206 -6.27 -5.20 15.70
C ASN A 206 -5.61 -5.95 14.52
N ARG A 207 -5.15 -7.19 14.75
CA ARG A 207 -4.50 -8.05 13.74
C ARG A 207 -5.29 -8.29 12.45
N TYR A 208 -6.60 -8.04 12.45
CA TYR A 208 -7.46 -8.19 11.27
C TYR A 208 -7.59 -6.90 10.43
N VAL A 209 -6.98 -5.80 10.88
CA VAL A 209 -6.79 -4.59 10.08
C VAL A 209 -5.63 -4.84 9.14
N THR A 210 -5.92 -5.48 8.02
CA THR A 210 -4.98 -5.84 6.96
C THR A 210 -5.67 -5.76 5.60
N PHE A 211 -4.92 -5.46 4.52
CA PHE A 211 -5.43 -5.47 3.15
C PHE A 211 -5.24 -6.83 2.44
N ASP A 212 -4.57 -7.78 3.10
CA ASP A 212 -4.45 -9.17 2.66
C ASP A 212 -4.26 -10.10 3.87
N ILE A 213 -4.12 -11.39 3.63
CA ILE A 213 -4.00 -12.42 4.66
C ILE A 213 -2.52 -12.57 5.03
N PHE A 214 -2.12 -11.93 6.13
CA PHE A 214 -0.78 -12.11 6.69
C PHE A 214 -0.82 -13.17 7.79
N ALA A 215 0.03 -14.19 7.65
CA ALA A 215 0.12 -15.29 8.60
C ALA A 215 0.66 -14.77 9.95
N SER A 216 0.01 -15.18 11.04
CA SER A 216 0.52 -15.01 12.41
C SER A 216 0.82 -13.58 12.88
N THR A 217 0.24 -12.56 12.24
CA THR A 217 0.42 -11.18 12.73
C THR A 217 -0.27 -10.99 14.08
N LYS A 218 0.44 -10.34 15.02
CA LYS A 218 -0.13 -9.94 16.31
C LYS A 218 -0.87 -8.60 16.25
N PHE A 219 -0.52 -7.78 15.26
CA PHE A 219 -0.94 -6.40 15.12
C PHE A 219 -1.43 -6.12 13.70
N GLY A 220 -2.23 -5.08 13.55
CA GLY A 220 -2.70 -4.63 12.23
C GLY A 220 -1.57 -4.03 11.40
N VAL A 221 -1.73 -4.08 10.07
CA VAL A 221 -0.74 -3.59 9.10
C VAL A 221 -0.98 -2.12 8.85
N GLU A 222 -0.01 -1.26 9.18
CA GLU A 222 -0.11 0.17 8.90
C GLU A 222 0.33 0.48 7.48
N LYS A 223 1.42 -0.14 7.03
CA LYS A 223 2.04 0.19 5.75
C LYS A 223 2.81 -0.99 5.18
N THR A 224 2.78 -1.14 3.86
CA THR A 224 3.76 -1.95 3.12
C THR A 224 4.37 -1.13 2.01
N VAL A 225 5.62 -1.43 1.67
CA VAL A 225 6.37 -0.76 0.59
C VAL A 225 7.12 -1.81 -0.21
N SER A 226 6.93 -1.77 -1.52
CA SER A 226 7.70 -2.51 -2.52
C SER A 226 8.44 -1.53 -3.42
N ILE A 227 9.20 -2.05 -4.39
CA ILE A 227 9.78 -1.20 -5.43
C ILE A 227 8.71 -0.60 -6.37
N TYR A 228 7.56 -1.27 -6.53
CA TYR A 228 6.49 -0.85 -7.43
C TYR A 228 5.45 0.05 -6.77
N GLU A 229 5.17 -0.14 -5.49
CA GLU A 229 4.01 0.46 -4.84
C GLU A 229 4.14 0.57 -3.32
N THR A 230 3.31 1.43 -2.76
CA THR A 230 3.12 1.62 -1.33
C THR A 230 1.64 1.39 -1.01
N ILE A 231 1.34 0.55 -0.03
CA ILE A 231 0.00 0.39 0.52
C ILE A 231 0.02 0.98 1.93
N LYS A 232 -0.85 1.94 2.22
CA LYS A 232 -0.89 2.63 3.51
C LYS A 232 -2.31 2.68 4.05
N LEU A 233 -2.46 2.39 5.33
CA LEU A 233 -3.69 2.58 6.07
C LEU A 233 -3.96 4.08 6.23
N THR A 234 -5.13 4.53 5.78
CA THR A 234 -5.52 5.95 5.79
C THR A 234 -6.58 6.25 6.84
N ALA A 235 -7.40 5.27 7.22
CA ALA A 235 -8.46 5.44 8.21
C ALA A 235 -8.79 4.15 8.95
N VAL A 236 -9.16 4.27 10.24
CA VAL A 236 -9.74 3.21 11.06
C VAL A 236 -10.81 3.79 11.96
N THR A 237 -11.96 3.12 12.02
CA THR A 237 -13.08 3.48 12.88
C THR A 237 -13.64 2.21 13.54
N TYR A 238 -13.93 2.30 14.83
CA TYR A 238 -14.55 1.23 15.62
C TYR A 238 -16.04 1.52 15.82
N LYS A 239 -16.89 0.50 15.70
CA LYS A 239 -18.34 0.61 15.87
C LYS A 239 -18.90 -0.57 16.63
#